data_AF-A0A1I8M926-F1
#
_entry.id   AF-A0A1I8M926-F1
#
_cell.length_a   1.000
_cell.length_b   1.000
_cell.length_c   1.000
_cell.angle_alpha   90.00
_cell.angle_beta   90.00
_cell.angle_gamma   90.00
#
_symmetry.space_group_name_H-M   'P 1'
#
loop_
_entity.id
_entity.type
_entity.pdbx_description
1 polymer ?
#
loop_
_entity_poly.entity_id
_entity_poly.type
_entity_poly.pdbx_seq_one_letter_code
_entity_poly.pdbx_strand_id
1 'polypeptide(L)'
;HCVVQRPRQSDQLIREGTGKRIYSLDDAECSELCSCGESLTLTCHALCVPFAPCRTALAFYSHASPAYQAFRGRCLCYSGSFICMKPPLGDYSLPGGVFLMLGYSATDEALLRPHTNLGVQDAVRALQQYVSSYIDNQTQCTLTLFNMTEENIIIAARLPHDAKLKPMELLKKEK
;
A
#
# COMPACT_ATOMS: atom_id res chain seq x y z
N HIS A 1 21.43 13.20 -9.05
CA HIS A 1 20.97 11.91 -8.49
C HIS A 1 21.94 11.50 -7.40
N CYS A 2 21.43 10.95 -6.29
CA CYS A 2 22.25 10.25 -5.31
C CYS A 2 22.38 8.77 -5.70
N VAL A 3 23.51 8.14 -5.39
CA VAL A 3 23.76 6.72 -5.65
C VAL A 3 23.90 5.99 -4.33
N VAL A 4 23.14 4.91 -4.14
CA VAL A 4 23.30 3.99 -3.01
C VAL A 4 23.92 2.70 -3.50
N GLN A 5 25.08 2.37 -2.97
CA GLN A 5 25.76 1.11 -3.24
C GLN A 5 25.61 0.18 -2.02
N ARG A 6 25.28 -1.08 -2.28
CA ARG A 6 25.17 -2.13 -1.26
C ARG A 6 25.88 -3.39 -1.76
N PRO A 7 26.53 -4.16 -0.87
CA PRO A 7 27.09 -5.45 -1.25
C PRO A 7 26.02 -6.31 -1.93
N ARG A 8 26.38 -6.96 -3.05
CA ARG A 8 25.52 -7.92 -3.77
C ARG A 8 24.22 -7.35 -4.37
N GLN A 9 24.02 -6.04 -4.37
CA GLN A 9 22.90 -5.38 -5.04
C GLN A 9 23.40 -4.43 -6.12
N SER A 10 22.57 -4.19 -7.14
CA SER A 10 22.85 -3.16 -8.14
C SER A 10 22.75 -1.77 -7.53
N ASP A 11 23.51 -0.83 -8.10
CA ASP A 11 23.50 0.57 -7.71
C ASP A 11 22.07 1.14 -7.80
N GLN A 12 21.60 1.72 -6.69
CA GLN A 12 20.28 2.32 -6.62
C GLN A 12 20.40 3.83 -6.85
N LEU A 13 19.84 4.31 -7.96
CA LEU A 13 19.77 5.73 -8.27
C LEU A 13 18.53 6.35 -7.63
N ILE A 14 18.73 7.42 -6.87
CA ILE A 14 17.66 8.20 -6.23
C ILE A 14 17.67 9.61 -6.82
N ARG A 15 16.51 10.05 -7.32
CA ARG A 15 16.37 11.41 -7.84
C ARG A 15 16.40 12.40 -6.68
N GLU A 16 17.00 13.56 -6.93
CA GLU A 16 16.98 14.66 -5.98
C GLU A 16 15.54 15.03 -5.60
N GLY A 17 15.31 15.26 -4.31
CA GLY A 17 13.98 15.51 -3.74
C GLY A 17 13.11 14.27 -3.56
N THR A 18 13.62 13.06 -3.84
CA THR A 18 12.87 11.81 -3.70
C THR A 18 13.50 10.85 -2.70
N GLY A 19 12.69 9.89 -2.23
CA GLY A 19 13.13 8.77 -1.42
C GLY A 19 12.87 7.42 -2.11
N LYS A 20 13.69 6.43 -1.76
CA LYS A 20 13.55 5.04 -2.20
C LYS A 20 13.77 4.11 -1.02
N ARG A 21 12.83 3.17 -0.83
CA ARG A 21 13.02 2.05 0.10
C ARG A 21 13.84 0.96 -0.58
N ILE A 22 14.88 0.50 0.09
CA ILE A 22 15.82 -0.53 -0.37
C ILE A 22 15.72 -1.69 0.62
N TYR A 23 15.28 -2.84 0.15
CA TYR A 23 15.20 -4.05 0.97
C TYR A 23 16.56 -4.73 1.03
N SER A 24 16.97 -5.22 2.20
CA SER A 24 18.22 -5.97 2.32
C SER A 24 18.07 -7.37 1.68
N LEU A 25 19.15 -7.89 1.07
CA LEU A 25 19.16 -9.29 0.59
C LEU A 25 19.53 -10.28 1.69
N ASP A 26 20.28 -9.82 2.70
CA ASP A 26 20.81 -10.66 3.76
C ASP A 26 19.86 -10.72 4.98
N ASP A 27 18.90 -9.78 5.07
CA ASP A 27 17.91 -9.66 6.14
C ASP A 27 16.57 -9.25 5.52
N ALA A 28 15.57 -10.12 5.52
CA ALA A 28 14.29 -9.87 4.86
C ALA A 28 13.37 -8.97 5.69
N GLU A 29 13.68 -8.81 6.98
CA GLU A 29 12.92 -8.12 7.99
C GLU A 29 13.36 -6.66 8.12
N CYS A 30 14.57 -6.36 7.68
CA CYS A 30 15.13 -5.03 7.62
C CYS A 30 15.15 -4.46 6.19
N SER A 31 14.83 -3.18 6.12
CA SER A 31 14.93 -2.36 4.91
C SER A 31 15.50 -1.01 5.27
N GLU A 32 15.93 -0.24 4.29
CA GLU A 32 16.41 1.11 4.49
C GLU A 32 15.59 2.08 3.65
N LEU A 33 15.15 3.18 4.23
CA LEU A 33 14.60 4.30 3.48
C LEU A 33 15.71 5.31 3.25
N CYS A 34 16.14 5.42 2.00
CA CYS A 34 17.14 6.38 1.56
C CYS A 34 16.49 7.55 0.84
N SER A 35 16.87 8.77 1.18
CA SER A 35 16.41 10.01 0.54
C SER A 35 17.58 10.84 0.04
N CYS A 36 17.35 11.54 -1.08
CA CYS A 36 18.33 12.42 -1.70
C CYS A 36 17.86 13.87 -1.55
N GLY A 37 18.51 14.64 -0.67
CA GLY A 37 18.19 16.06 -0.44
C GLY A 37 18.62 16.98 -1.59
N GLU A 38 18.21 18.25 -1.52
CA GLU A 38 18.49 19.31 -2.53
C GLU A 38 19.98 19.61 -2.72
N SER A 39 20.84 19.22 -1.77
CA SER A 39 22.29 19.34 -1.87
C SER A 39 22.99 18.06 -2.34
N LEU A 40 22.24 17.12 -2.94
CA LEU A 40 22.69 15.75 -3.25
C LEU A 40 23.22 15.00 -2.02
N THR A 41 22.73 15.37 -0.84
CA THR A 41 23.02 14.70 0.41
C THR A 41 22.16 13.44 0.53
N LEU A 42 22.82 12.30 0.62
CA LEU A 42 22.16 11.00 0.80
C LEU A 42 22.00 10.73 2.30
N THR A 43 20.75 10.51 2.72
CA THR A 43 20.44 10.08 4.09
C THR A 43 19.66 8.78 4.05
N CYS A 44 20.07 7.78 4.83
CA CYS A 44 19.43 6.47 4.88
C CYS A 44 19.05 6.11 6.33
N HIS A 45 17.83 5.62 6.51
CA HIS A 45 17.32 5.19 7.81
C HIS A 45 16.97 3.71 7.75
N ALA A 46 17.52 2.92 8.67
CA ALA A 46 17.16 1.52 8.82
C ALA A 46 15.76 1.40 9.42
N LEU A 47 14.93 0.57 8.81
CA LEU A 47 13.56 0.28 9.15
C LEU A 47 13.43 -1.24 9.27
N CYS A 48 13.42 -1.72 10.50
CA CYS A 48 13.30 -3.14 10.82
C CYS A 48 11.99 -3.37 11.57
N VAL A 49 11.16 -4.26 11.04
CA VAL A 49 9.92 -4.66 11.71
C VAL A 49 10.21 -5.76 12.74
N PRO A 50 9.48 -5.80 13.87
CA PRO A 50 9.63 -6.89 14.83
C PRO A 50 9.35 -8.27 14.20
N PHE A 51 10.27 -9.20 14.39
CA PHE A 51 10.05 -10.61 14.08
C PHE A 51 9.18 -11.25 15.16
N ALA A 52 7.87 -11.08 15.03
CA ALA A 52 6.87 -11.63 15.96
C ALA A 52 5.91 -12.59 15.24
N PRO A 53 5.66 -13.79 15.81
CA PRO A 53 4.66 -14.71 15.28
C PRO A 53 3.25 -14.23 15.59
N CYS A 54 2.30 -14.56 14.72
CA CYS A 54 0.89 -14.26 14.93
C CYS A 54 0.21 -15.43 15.62
N ARG A 55 -0.64 -15.13 16.60
CA ARG A 55 -1.33 -16.15 17.39
C ARG A 55 -2.83 -16.13 17.11
N THR A 56 -3.40 -17.32 16.97
CA THR A 56 -4.84 -17.56 16.99
C THR A 56 -5.21 -18.41 18.20
N ALA A 57 -6.49 -18.70 18.39
CA ALA A 57 -6.94 -19.62 19.45
C ALA A 57 -6.39 -21.06 19.27
N LEU A 58 -6.07 -21.46 18.04
CA LEU A 58 -5.76 -22.85 17.68
C LEU A 58 -4.32 -23.07 17.20
N ALA A 59 -3.63 -22.02 16.72
CA ALA A 59 -2.32 -22.15 16.08
C ALA A 59 -1.47 -20.88 16.17
N PHE A 60 -0.17 -21.06 15.96
CA PHE A 60 0.82 -20.00 15.76
C PHE A 60 1.28 -19.99 14.29
N TYR A 61 1.49 -18.79 13.77
CA TYR A 61 1.94 -18.54 12.41
C TYR A 61 3.27 -17.79 12.48
N SER A 62 4.30 -18.31 11.82
CA SER A 62 5.59 -17.63 11.71
C SER A 62 5.44 -16.29 10.99
N HIS A 63 6.33 -15.33 11.27
CA HIS A 63 6.38 -14.08 10.53
C HIS A 63 6.50 -14.35 9.01
N ALA A 64 5.86 -13.51 8.20
CA ALA A 64 5.74 -13.62 6.75
C ALA A 64 5.04 -14.90 6.23
N SER A 65 4.45 -15.72 7.12
CA SER A 65 3.70 -16.89 6.68
C SER A 65 2.30 -16.52 6.16
N PRO A 66 1.83 -17.18 5.09
CA PRO A 66 0.48 -17.00 4.60
C PRO A 66 -0.52 -17.60 5.60
N ALA A 67 -1.66 -16.94 5.74
CA ALA A 67 -2.80 -17.42 6.52
C ALA A 67 -4.10 -17.20 5.75
N TYR A 68 -5.16 -17.86 6.20
CA TYR A 68 -6.51 -17.62 5.72
C TYR A 68 -7.43 -17.41 6.91
N GLN A 69 -8.16 -16.30 6.90
CA GLN A 69 -9.18 -16.03 7.90
C GLN A 69 -10.54 -16.00 7.21
N ALA A 70 -11.51 -16.71 7.81
CA ALA A 70 -12.88 -16.74 7.33
C ALA A 70 -13.40 -15.30 7.15
N PHE A 71 -14.08 -15.05 6.03
CA PHE A 71 -14.63 -13.76 5.64
C PHE A 71 -13.62 -12.62 5.37
N ARG A 72 -12.38 -12.72 5.84
CA ARG A 72 -11.31 -11.75 5.57
C ARG A 72 -10.45 -12.08 4.35
N GLY A 73 -10.44 -13.36 3.91
CA GLY A 73 -9.73 -13.82 2.72
C GLY A 73 -8.29 -14.23 3.01
N ARG A 74 -7.39 -14.02 2.03
CA ARG A 74 -5.96 -14.28 2.22
C ARG A 74 -5.39 -13.24 3.18
N CYS A 75 -4.56 -13.70 4.10
CA CYS A 75 -3.85 -12.87 5.05
C CYS A 75 -2.36 -13.20 5.07
N LEU A 76 -1.56 -12.27 5.54
CA LEU A 76 -0.15 -12.44 5.83
C LEU A 76 0.05 -12.24 7.33
N CYS A 77 0.70 -13.18 8.00
CA CYS A 77 1.18 -12.94 9.36
C CYS A 77 2.40 -12.01 9.29
N TYR A 78 2.31 -10.82 9.88
CA TYR A 78 3.37 -9.83 9.81
C TYR A 78 3.46 -9.08 11.14
N SER A 79 4.63 -9.17 11.79
CA SER A 79 4.94 -8.51 13.07
C SER A 79 3.86 -8.71 14.15
N GLY A 80 3.33 -9.94 14.28
CA GLY A 80 2.31 -10.29 15.29
C GLY A 80 0.86 -10.02 14.88
N SER A 81 0.62 -9.33 13.76
CA SER A 81 -0.70 -9.01 13.24
C SER A 81 -1.02 -9.77 11.95
N PHE A 82 -2.31 -10.02 11.71
CA PHE A 82 -2.78 -10.63 10.46
C PHE A 82 -3.27 -9.56 9.49
N ILE A 83 -2.42 -9.22 8.53
CA ILE A 83 -2.76 -8.30 7.45
C ILE A 83 -3.59 -9.06 6.41
N CYS A 84 -4.90 -8.82 6.40
CA CYS A 84 -5.82 -9.51 5.51
C CYS A 84 -6.26 -8.66 4.33
N MET A 85 -6.73 -9.29 3.26
CA MET A 85 -7.31 -8.58 2.10
C MET A 85 -8.53 -7.73 2.46
N LYS A 86 -9.38 -8.22 3.38
CA LYS A 86 -10.62 -7.52 3.78
C LYS A 86 -10.60 -7.16 5.26
N PRO A 87 -11.26 -6.06 5.65
CA PRO A 87 -11.51 -5.77 7.05
C PRO A 87 -12.35 -6.86 7.72
N PRO A 88 -12.35 -6.91 9.07
CA PRO A 88 -13.28 -7.73 9.84
C PRO A 88 -14.75 -7.52 9.43
N LEU A 89 -15.57 -8.56 9.65
CA LEU A 89 -17.01 -8.48 9.43
C LEU A 89 -17.61 -7.41 10.34
N GLY A 90 -18.46 -6.54 9.78
CA GLY A 90 -19.12 -5.46 10.51
C GLY A 90 -18.41 -4.10 10.38
N ASP A 91 -17.13 -4.09 10.01
CA ASP A 91 -16.36 -2.83 9.87
C ASP A 91 -16.68 -2.07 8.57
N TYR A 92 -17.45 -2.69 7.67
CA TYR A 92 -17.82 -2.08 6.40
C TYR A 92 -19.15 -2.61 5.85
N SER A 93 -19.82 -1.77 5.07
CA SER A 93 -20.99 -2.12 4.25
C SER A 93 -20.83 -1.49 2.88
N LEU A 94 -20.79 -2.31 1.83
CA LEU A 94 -20.57 -1.84 0.45
C LEU A 94 -21.91 -1.73 -0.28
N PRO A 95 -22.22 -0.58 -0.90
CA PRO A 95 -23.27 -0.52 -1.91
C PRO A 95 -22.83 -1.27 -3.19
N GLY A 96 -23.72 -1.37 -4.17
CA GLY A 96 -23.35 -1.88 -5.50
C GLY A 96 -22.26 -1.00 -6.15
N GLY A 97 -21.19 -1.62 -6.65
CA GLY A 97 -20.07 -0.90 -7.27
C GLY A 97 -18.80 -1.74 -7.37
N VAL A 98 -17.70 -1.10 -7.79
CA VAL A 98 -16.37 -1.70 -7.89
C VAL A 98 -15.48 -1.14 -6.79
N PHE A 99 -14.93 -2.04 -5.97
CA PHE A 99 -14.11 -1.70 -4.81
C PHE A 99 -12.80 -2.48 -4.82
N LEU A 100 -11.72 -1.79 -4.49
CA LEU A 100 -10.42 -2.37 -4.21
C LEU A 100 -10.23 -2.39 -2.69
N MET A 101 -10.11 -3.59 -2.13
CA MET A 101 -9.84 -3.81 -0.71
C MET A 101 -8.39 -4.23 -0.54
N LEU A 102 -7.64 -3.50 0.29
CA LEU A 102 -6.23 -3.71 0.51
C LEU A 102 -5.95 -3.85 2.01
N GLY A 103 -5.02 -4.74 2.34
CA GLY A 103 -4.42 -4.82 3.67
C GLY A 103 -3.05 -4.14 3.67
N TYR A 104 -2.71 -3.49 4.77
CA TYR A 104 -1.40 -2.89 4.98
C TYR A 104 -0.94 -3.10 6.43
N SER A 105 0.37 -2.98 6.66
CA SER A 105 0.95 -3.08 8.00
C SER A 105 0.92 -1.71 8.67
N ALA A 106 0.10 -1.55 9.72
CA ALA A 106 0.10 -0.33 10.54
C ALA A 106 1.46 -0.12 11.24
N THR A 107 2.13 -1.21 11.60
CA THR A 107 3.48 -1.17 12.18
C THR A 107 4.50 -0.60 11.21
N ASP A 108 4.46 -1.02 9.95
CA ASP A 108 5.38 -0.54 8.92
C ASP A 108 5.07 0.92 8.53
N GLU A 109 3.79 1.29 8.45
CA GLU A 109 3.39 2.69 8.26
C GLU A 109 3.94 3.59 9.40
N ALA A 110 3.83 3.15 10.65
CA ALA A 110 4.33 3.89 11.80
C ALA A 110 5.85 4.09 11.77
N LEU A 111 6.61 3.15 11.20
CA LEU A 111 8.06 3.27 10.99
C LEU A 111 8.40 4.23 9.84
N LEU A 112 7.59 4.25 8.77
CA LEU A 112 7.83 5.09 7.59
C LEU A 112 7.40 6.55 7.79
N ARG A 113 6.35 6.79 8.56
CA ARG A 113 5.71 8.10 8.72
C ARG A 113 6.65 9.20 9.23
N PRO A 114 7.55 8.98 10.21
CA PRO A 114 8.49 10.01 10.68
C PRO A 114 9.47 10.50 9.60
N HIS A 115 9.73 9.68 8.59
CA HIS A 115 10.71 9.97 7.53
C HIS A 115 10.07 10.44 6.22
N THR A 116 8.81 10.06 5.98
CA THR A 116 8.09 10.39 4.75
C THR A 116 7.05 11.50 4.94
N ASN A 117 6.54 11.67 6.16
CA ASN A 117 5.33 12.45 6.46
C ASN A 117 4.09 12.02 5.66
N LEU A 118 4.11 10.81 5.10
CA LEU A 118 3.01 10.24 4.32
C LEU A 118 2.31 9.17 5.15
N GLY A 119 1.00 9.10 5.02
CA GLY A 119 0.18 8.00 5.50
C GLY A 119 -0.42 7.19 4.36
N VAL A 120 -1.10 6.11 4.72
CA VAL A 120 -1.77 5.23 3.76
C VAL A 120 -2.87 5.94 2.95
N GLN A 121 -3.49 6.98 3.50
CA GLN A 121 -4.44 7.82 2.76
C GLN A 121 -3.78 8.57 1.58
N ASP A 122 -2.52 9.00 1.73
CA ASP A 122 -1.80 9.69 0.67
C ASP A 122 -1.49 8.74 -0.50
N ALA A 123 -1.32 7.44 -0.20
CA ALA A 123 -1.15 6.42 -1.23
C ALA A 123 -2.36 6.31 -2.16
N VAL A 124 -3.60 6.56 -1.68
CA VAL A 124 -4.81 6.59 -2.54
C VAL A 124 -4.71 7.72 -3.56
N ARG A 125 -4.25 8.89 -3.11
CA ARG A 125 -4.08 10.05 -3.99
C ARG A 125 -2.99 9.81 -5.02
N ALA A 126 -1.86 9.25 -4.60
CA ALA A 126 -0.77 8.86 -5.49
C ALA A 126 -1.23 7.83 -6.51
N LEU A 127 -2.04 6.85 -6.09
CA LEU A 127 -2.61 5.85 -6.99
C LEU A 127 -3.56 6.49 -8.01
N GLN A 128 -4.44 7.40 -7.60
CA GLN A 128 -5.29 8.13 -8.55
C GLN A 128 -4.47 8.93 -9.56
N GLN A 129 -3.44 9.64 -9.10
CA GLN A 129 -2.54 10.38 -9.99
C GLN A 129 -1.84 9.45 -10.98
N TYR A 130 -1.42 8.26 -10.53
CA TYR A 130 -0.80 7.25 -11.39
C TYR A 130 -1.77 6.75 -12.47
N VAL A 131 -3.02 6.44 -12.10
CA VAL A 131 -4.06 6.02 -13.07
C VAL A 131 -4.25 7.09 -14.15
N SER A 132 -4.43 8.35 -13.76
CA SER A 132 -4.67 9.45 -14.70
C SER A 132 -3.45 9.82 -15.56
N SER A 133 -2.23 9.55 -15.10
CA SER A 133 -1.00 9.94 -15.83
C SER A 133 -0.40 8.82 -16.68
N TYR A 134 -0.52 7.56 -16.26
CA TYR A 134 0.20 6.45 -16.88
C TYR A 134 -0.69 5.35 -17.46
N ILE A 135 -1.94 5.19 -17.00
CA ILE A 135 -2.83 4.15 -17.53
C ILE A 135 -3.63 4.68 -18.70
N ASP A 136 -4.44 5.71 -18.45
CA ASP A 136 -5.24 6.35 -19.48
C ASP A 136 -5.52 7.80 -19.06
N ASN A 137 -5.01 8.73 -19.85
CA ASN A 137 -5.21 10.16 -19.62
C ASN A 137 -6.63 10.63 -19.98
N GLN A 138 -7.42 9.80 -20.66
CA GLN A 138 -8.81 10.04 -21.01
C GLN A 138 -9.80 9.29 -20.12
N THR A 139 -9.32 8.45 -19.18
CA THR A 139 -10.22 7.71 -18.31
C THR A 139 -11.05 8.66 -17.46
N GLN A 140 -12.34 8.37 -17.40
CA GLN A 140 -13.25 9.05 -16.50
C GLN A 140 -13.27 8.38 -15.12
N CYS A 141 -12.58 7.25 -14.95
CA CYS A 141 -12.53 6.53 -13.69
C CYS A 141 -11.75 7.31 -12.63
N THR A 142 -12.36 7.44 -11.46
CA THR A 142 -11.79 8.07 -10.27
C THR A 142 -11.76 7.07 -9.12
N LEU A 143 -10.59 6.94 -8.52
CA LEU A 143 -10.33 6.18 -7.30
C LEU A 143 -10.48 7.13 -6.12
N THR A 144 -11.36 6.76 -5.19
CA THR A 144 -11.64 7.55 -4.00
C THR A 144 -11.59 6.66 -2.76
N LEU A 145 -11.12 7.21 -1.65
CA LEU A 145 -11.17 6.51 -0.37
C LEU A 145 -12.65 6.30 0.01
N PHE A 146 -13.04 5.05 0.24
CA PHE A 146 -14.38 4.69 0.70
C PHE A 146 -14.43 4.51 2.21
N ASN A 147 -13.51 3.71 2.75
CA ASN A 147 -13.39 3.46 4.19
C ASN A 147 -11.96 3.09 4.55
N MET A 148 -11.60 3.25 5.82
CA MET A 148 -10.30 2.88 6.36
C MET A 148 -10.45 2.38 7.80
N THR A 149 -9.71 1.32 8.11
CA THR A 149 -9.54 0.75 9.46
C THR A 149 -8.04 0.70 9.77
N GLU A 150 -7.63 0.12 10.89
CA GLU A 150 -6.22 0.10 11.30
C GLU A 150 -5.27 -0.58 10.30
N GLU A 151 -5.65 -1.72 9.71
CA GLU A 151 -4.82 -2.47 8.77
C GLU A 151 -5.48 -2.68 7.40
N ASN A 152 -6.60 -2.01 7.13
CA ASN A 152 -7.31 -2.14 5.86
C ASN A 152 -7.80 -0.81 5.32
N ILE A 153 -7.72 -0.68 3.99
CA ILE A 153 -8.28 0.43 3.24
C ILE A 153 -9.21 -0.10 2.15
N ILE A 154 -10.31 0.60 1.94
CA ILE A 154 -11.28 0.32 0.87
C ILE A 154 -11.29 1.53 -0.06
N ILE A 155 -10.98 1.31 -1.33
CA ILE A 155 -10.97 2.31 -2.38
C ILE A 155 -12.13 2.00 -3.33
N ALA A 156 -12.97 2.99 -3.63
CA ALA A 156 -14.04 2.87 -4.60
C ALA A 156 -13.59 3.42 -5.95
N ALA A 157 -13.80 2.64 -7.01
CA ALA A 157 -13.69 3.10 -8.38
C ALA A 157 -15.05 3.66 -8.82
N ARG A 158 -15.07 4.91 -9.27
CA ARG A 158 -16.28 5.65 -9.63
C ARG A 158 -16.11 6.31 -10.99
N LEU A 159 -17.14 6.20 -11.82
CA LEU A 159 -17.29 7.05 -12.99
C LEU A 159 -18.00 8.34 -12.57
N PRO A 160 -17.68 9.51 -13.17
CA PRO A 160 -18.43 10.73 -12.97
C PRO A 160 -19.89 10.45 -13.26
N HIS A 161 -20.75 10.87 -12.32
CA HIS A 161 -22.17 10.63 -12.45
C HIS A 161 -22.74 11.63 -13.46
N ASP A 162 -22.81 11.20 -14.72
CA ASP A 162 -23.53 11.94 -15.74
C ASP A 162 -25.02 11.62 -15.55
N ALA A 163 -25.78 12.54 -14.92
CA ALA A 163 -27.19 12.35 -14.56
C ALA A 163 -28.11 12.01 -15.76
N LYS A 164 -27.58 12.12 -17.00
CA LYS A 164 -28.26 11.83 -18.25
C LYS A 164 -27.97 10.45 -18.84
N LEU A 165 -26.98 9.71 -18.32
CA LEU A 165 -26.57 8.41 -18.88
C LEU A 165 -26.82 7.28 -17.86
N LYS A 166 -27.49 6.21 -18.32
CA LYS A 166 -27.67 5.01 -17.50
C LYS A 166 -26.30 4.39 -17.22
N PRO A 167 -26.05 3.78 -16.04
CA PRO A 167 -24.75 3.20 -15.68
C PRO A 167 -24.17 2.23 -16.72
N MET A 168 -25.04 1.51 -17.44
CA MET A 168 -24.66 0.60 -18.54
C MET A 168 -24.12 1.30 -19.79
N GLU A 169 -24.49 2.56 -20.05
CA GLU A 169 -24.01 3.31 -21.21
C GLU A 169 -22.65 3.97 -20.94
N LEU A 170 -22.38 4.35 -19.70
CA LEU A 170 -21.06 4.79 -19.25
C LEU A 170 -20.03 3.65 -19.38
N LEU A 171 -20.38 2.44 -18.95
CA LEU A 171 -19.52 1.25 -19.08
C LEU A 171 -19.23 0.84 -20.54
N LYS A 172 -20.11 1.19 -21.48
CA LYS A 172 -19.90 0.91 -22.92
C LYS A 172 -18.95 1.91 -23.58
N LYS A 173 -18.77 3.10 -23.01
CA LYS A 173 -17.87 4.14 -23.54
C LYS A 173 -16.41 3.93 -23.14
N GLU A 174 -16.14 3.07 -22.17
CA GLU A 174 -14.77 2.72 -21.73
C GLU A 174 -14.19 1.47 -22.43
N LYS A 175 -14.89 0.90 -23.42
CA LYS A 175 -14.41 -0.19 -24.28
C LYS A 175 -13.99 0.33 -25.64
#